data_AF-A0A5R9GQN9-F1
#
_entry.id   AF-A0A5R9GQN9-F1
#
_cell.length_a   1.000
_cell.length_b   1.000
_cell.length_c   1.000
_cell.angle_alpha   90.00
_cell.angle_beta   90.00
_cell.angle_gamma   90.00
#
_symmetry.space_group_name_H-M   'P 1'
#
loop_
_entity.id
_entity.type
_entity.pdbx_description
1 polymer ?
#
loop_
_entity_poly.entity_id
_entity_poly.type
_entity_poly.pdbx_seq_one_letter_code
_entity_poly.pdbx_strand_id
1 'polypeptide(L)'
;MNIIKRTIYLLHSAFLLRKIRRSKKDETRQAAQQRLTELLADRRGIGMKIGQAMAGMNDQGALTQLTRSARAWPLKDIIPVLEEQWQQPLESVLDDIDESFSAASLGQVHKGRLSTDAGQHTPGRTVAIKVQYPDIRPAIASELSIAGMMPKAGPVKRWDFDLDGYHATLSETLLDELNYLHEMQQQNYFYHAIDVPGLRVPRIYPELCTGQILVQEWIDGKRLAEAATWPVQVRRKLAETIMQTLWQSLFELGLVHGDPHPGNLLFCYDEISPQMVLLDYGCMVSIPKHRRMALLNLIQGVRGKTGLNSFDAFVGLGFDAQKLQPIRGQLDELARILFQPFVYHAPFDTRTWQLSDHVGALFGDQRWLFRSAAPPDLFLVVRIFQGLVSQIECLDTTLCWSDMLEQALSRESLDYSLRWQLDESAIASAPLPAGSATTLRVQIARPNNTPMDISLTAASALELHSLLPADMLPRIRALNIDLHAISRQLQENGLEPQTLLDFTLEERHYRVWLE
;
A
#
# COMPACT_ATOMS: atom_id res chain seq x y z
N MET A 1 -3.88 4.94 29.48
CA MET A 1 -4.49 6.22 29.03
C MET A 1 -5.93 5.95 28.58
N ASN A 2 -6.92 6.70 29.07
CA ASN A 2 -8.35 6.37 29.03
C ASN A 2 -8.94 6.29 27.60
N ILE A 3 -9.72 5.24 27.27
CA ILE A 3 -10.29 4.94 25.92
C ILE A 3 -11.04 6.14 25.33
N ILE A 4 -11.80 6.85 26.18
CA ILE A 4 -12.56 8.04 25.79
C ILE A 4 -11.66 9.17 25.23
N LYS A 5 -10.45 9.35 25.79
CA LYS A 5 -9.48 10.35 25.28
C LYS A 5 -8.92 9.95 23.91
N ARG A 6 -8.82 8.65 23.59
CA ARG A 6 -8.37 8.14 22.28
C ARG A 6 -9.45 8.29 21.20
N THR A 7 -10.72 8.06 21.54
CA THR A 7 -11.86 8.26 20.63
C THR A 7 -12.05 9.74 20.27
N ILE A 8 -11.97 10.63 21.27
CA ILE A 8 -12.04 12.09 21.06
C ILE A 8 -10.88 12.55 20.16
N TYR A 9 -9.70 12.00 20.33
CA TYR A 9 -8.52 12.29 19.51
C TYR A 9 -8.73 11.93 18.04
N LEU A 10 -9.15 10.69 17.73
CA LEU A 10 -9.37 10.26 16.34
C LEU A 10 -10.46 11.08 15.64
N LEU A 11 -11.52 11.44 16.37
CA LEU A 11 -12.56 12.36 15.88
C LEU A 11 -11.99 13.76 15.60
N HIS A 12 -11.04 14.23 16.42
CA HIS A 12 -10.38 15.52 16.25
C HIS A 12 -9.42 15.52 15.06
N SER A 13 -8.66 14.44 14.86
CA SER A 13 -7.78 14.24 13.69
C SER A 13 -8.57 14.14 12.39
N ALA A 14 -9.68 13.39 12.39
CA ALA A 14 -10.61 13.30 11.25
C ALA A 14 -11.26 14.66 10.93
N PHE A 15 -11.59 15.45 11.97
CA PHE A 15 -12.11 16.81 11.82
C PHE A 15 -11.07 17.75 11.20
N LEU A 16 -9.81 17.70 11.64
CA LEU A 16 -8.72 18.50 11.07
C LEU A 16 -8.41 18.10 9.62
N LEU A 17 -8.39 16.80 9.29
CA LEU A 17 -8.26 16.31 7.91
C LEU A 17 -9.41 16.80 7.01
N ARG A 18 -10.64 16.80 7.52
CA ARG A 18 -11.81 17.34 6.82
C ARG A 18 -11.72 18.86 6.62
N LYS A 19 -11.15 19.58 7.58
CA LYS A 19 -10.94 21.04 7.52
C LYS A 19 -9.84 21.42 6.52
N ILE A 20 -8.76 20.62 6.44
CA ILE A 20 -7.71 20.73 5.42
C ILE A 20 -8.30 20.53 4.02
N ARG A 21 -9.11 19.48 3.81
CA ARG A 21 -9.74 19.19 2.51
C ARG A 21 -10.78 20.21 2.04
N ARG A 22 -11.41 20.97 2.96
CA ARG A 22 -12.51 21.90 2.62
C ARG A 22 -12.12 23.38 2.63
N SER A 23 -10.94 23.74 3.16
CA SER A 23 -10.51 25.13 3.21
C SER A 23 -10.00 25.61 1.86
N LYS A 24 -10.55 26.74 1.38
CA LYS A 24 -10.06 27.47 0.19
C LYS A 24 -8.98 28.51 0.52
N LYS A 25 -8.68 28.74 1.80
CA LYS A 25 -7.67 29.70 2.28
C LYS A 25 -6.43 28.99 2.79
N ASP A 26 -5.24 29.35 2.27
CA ASP A 26 -3.97 28.69 2.61
C ASP A 26 -3.58 28.81 4.08
N GLU A 27 -3.80 29.96 4.71
CA GLU A 27 -3.49 30.16 6.14
C GLU A 27 -4.28 29.21 7.05
N THR A 28 -5.54 28.93 6.71
CA THR A 28 -6.40 28.02 7.48
C THR A 28 -6.04 26.56 7.24
N ARG A 29 -5.55 26.24 6.03
CA ARG A 29 -5.03 24.92 5.66
C ARG A 29 -3.72 24.65 6.40
N GLN A 30 -2.78 25.59 6.41
CA GLN A 30 -1.51 25.51 7.13
C GLN A 30 -1.71 25.41 8.65
N ALA A 31 -2.57 26.22 9.25
CA ALA A 31 -2.85 26.15 10.69
C ALA A 31 -3.51 24.81 11.11
N ALA A 32 -4.32 24.21 10.24
CA ALA A 32 -4.91 22.89 10.48
C ALA A 32 -3.88 21.76 10.27
N GLN A 33 -2.97 21.90 9.31
CA GLN A 33 -1.84 21.00 9.10
C GLN A 33 -0.86 21.03 10.29
N GLN A 34 -0.49 22.22 10.79
CA GLN A 34 0.36 22.37 11.97
C GLN A 34 -0.27 21.73 13.21
N ARG A 35 -1.57 21.96 13.47
CA ARG A 35 -2.27 21.30 14.60
C ARG A 35 -2.38 19.79 14.45
N LEU A 36 -2.61 19.28 13.24
CA LEU A 36 -2.59 17.85 12.98
C LEU A 36 -1.19 17.26 13.19
N THR A 37 -0.16 18.03 12.84
CA THR A 37 1.25 17.69 13.04
C THR A 37 1.62 17.66 14.51
N GLU A 38 1.24 18.65 15.30
CA GLU A 38 1.43 18.66 16.76
C GLU A 38 0.71 17.47 17.42
N LEU A 39 -0.52 17.16 16.98
CA LEU A 39 -1.30 16.04 17.51
C LEU A 39 -0.69 14.67 17.19
N LEU A 40 -0.06 14.52 16.02
CA LEU A 40 0.59 13.28 15.58
C LEU A 40 2.04 13.16 16.07
N ALA A 41 2.76 14.28 16.24
CA ALA A 41 4.12 14.32 16.76
C ALA A 41 4.19 13.96 18.26
N ASP A 42 3.14 14.29 19.02
CA ASP A 42 3.06 14.01 20.45
C ASP A 42 2.81 12.50 20.75
N ARG A 43 2.57 11.67 19.72
CA ARG A 43 2.35 10.22 19.87
C ARG A 43 3.07 9.39 18.80
N ARG A 44 4.16 8.74 19.23
CA ARG A 44 4.89 7.70 18.49
C ARG A 44 3.96 6.56 18.07
N GLY A 45 4.08 6.02 16.85
CA GLY A 45 3.35 4.81 16.40
C GLY A 45 2.46 4.95 15.15
N ILE A 46 1.29 4.27 15.14
CA ILE A 46 0.38 4.07 13.98
C ILE A 46 -0.02 5.38 13.29
N GLY A 47 -0.20 6.48 14.01
CA GLY A 47 -0.58 7.76 13.39
C GLY A 47 0.41 8.25 12.33
N MET A 48 1.70 8.00 12.55
CA MET A 48 2.77 8.33 11.61
C MET A 48 2.78 7.37 10.41
N LYS A 49 2.55 6.07 10.65
CA LYS A 49 2.46 5.05 9.59
C LYS A 49 1.19 5.14 8.75
N ILE A 50 0.03 5.42 9.36
CA ILE A 50 -1.22 5.72 8.65
C ILE A 50 -1.03 7.01 7.85
N GLY A 51 -0.34 8.01 8.40
CA GLY A 51 0.04 9.19 7.64
C GLY A 51 0.86 8.83 6.40
N GLN A 52 1.95 8.07 6.56
CA GLN A 52 2.79 7.61 5.46
C GLN A 52 2.01 6.75 4.44
N ALA A 53 1.13 5.86 4.90
CA ALA A 53 0.29 5.01 4.05
C ALA A 53 -0.79 5.80 3.29
N MET A 54 -1.39 6.81 3.92
CA MET A 54 -2.45 7.64 3.33
C MET A 54 -1.92 8.77 2.43
N ALA A 55 -0.67 9.19 2.59
CA ALA A 55 -0.05 10.24 1.78
C ALA A 55 0.01 9.89 0.27
N GLY A 56 0.00 8.60 -0.08
CA GLY A 56 -0.04 8.13 -1.47
C GLY A 56 -1.39 8.31 -2.19
N MET A 57 -2.47 8.64 -1.47
CA MET A 57 -3.83 8.72 -2.03
C MET A 57 -4.32 10.14 -2.34
N ASN A 58 -3.66 11.20 -1.85
CA ASN A 58 -3.95 12.60 -2.18
C ASN A 58 -2.85 13.54 -1.67
N ASP A 59 -2.27 14.32 -2.59
CA ASP A 59 -1.50 15.57 -2.38
C ASP A 59 -0.34 15.51 -1.36
N GLN A 60 0.89 15.40 -1.89
CA GLN A 60 2.14 15.05 -1.19
C GLN A 60 2.65 16.10 -0.19
N GLY A 61 2.15 17.34 -0.19
CA GLY A 61 2.75 18.42 0.59
C GLY A 61 2.45 18.42 2.10
N ALA A 62 1.37 17.76 2.54
CA ALA A 62 0.82 17.95 3.89
C ALA A 62 1.31 16.94 4.94
N LEU A 63 1.88 15.81 4.52
CA LEU A 63 2.22 14.69 5.40
C LEU A 63 3.73 14.47 5.60
N THR A 64 4.58 15.07 4.78
CA THR A 64 6.04 15.01 4.91
C THR A 64 6.56 15.75 6.15
N GLN A 65 5.76 16.65 6.73
CA GLN A 65 6.05 17.33 7.99
C GLN A 65 5.73 16.48 9.24
N LEU A 66 4.96 15.39 9.10
CA LEU A 66 4.49 14.55 10.21
C LEU A 66 5.56 13.60 10.78
N THR A 67 6.67 13.41 10.08
CA THR A 67 7.68 12.40 10.41
C THR A 67 8.88 12.94 11.20
N ARG A 68 8.95 14.26 11.44
CA ARG A 68 10.03 14.89 12.21
C ARG A 68 9.54 15.34 13.58
N SER A 69 9.68 14.46 14.58
CA SER A 69 10.23 14.77 15.92
C SER A 69 9.71 13.81 17.01
N ALA A 70 10.27 12.61 17.10
CA ALA A 70 10.30 11.88 18.36
C ALA A 70 11.76 11.84 18.85
N ARG A 71 12.03 12.22 20.10
CA ARG A 71 13.36 12.04 20.69
C ARG A 71 13.57 10.56 21.04
N ALA A 72 14.75 10.03 20.72
CA ALA A 72 15.16 8.69 21.14
C ALA A 72 15.20 8.58 22.67
N TRP A 73 15.00 7.37 23.20
CA TRP A 73 15.26 7.09 24.61
C TRP A 73 16.76 7.11 24.88
N PRO A 74 17.20 7.60 26.06
CA PRO A 74 18.58 7.48 26.50
C PRO A 74 19.05 6.03 26.43
N LEU A 75 20.29 5.81 26.00
CA LEU A 75 20.88 4.47 25.88
C LEU A 75 20.76 3.67 27.18
N LYS A 76 20.94 4.30 28.34
CA LYS A 76 20.78 3.65 29.66
C LYS A 76 19.42 2.96 29.88
N ASP A 77 18.36 3.44 29.21
CA ASP A 77 17.01 2.88 29.32
C ASP A 77 16.80 1.75 28.28
N ILE A 78 17.67 1.66 27.27
CA ILE A 78 17.69 0.64 26.22
C ILE A 78 18.59 -0.54 26.58
N ILE A 79 19.71 -0.31 27.29
CA ILE A 79 20.64 -1.37 27.71
C ILE A 79 19.91 -2.54 28.40
N PRO A 80 19.01 -2.32 29.39
CA PRO A 80 18.29 -3.43 30.02
C PRO A 80 17.45 -4.25 29.03
N VAL A 81 16.90 -3.61 28.00
CA VAL A 81 16.13 -4.28 26.94
C VAL A 81 17.05 -5.16 26.09
N LEU A 82 18.25 -4.67 25.75
CA LEU A 82 19.25 -5.42 25.00
C LEU A 82 19.70 -6.66 25.78
N GLU A 83 20.07 -6.49 27.04
CA GLU A 83 20.53 -7.57 27.92
C GLU A 83 19.43 -8.61 28.18
N GLU A 84 18.19 -8.18 28.39
CA GLU A 84 17.04 -9.08 28.55
C GLU A 84 16.81 -9.90 27.26
N GLN A 85 16.85 -9.28 26.09
CA GLN A 85 16.60 -9.99 24.84
C GLN A 85 17.74 -10.95 24.47
N TRP A 86 19.00 -10.60 24.75
CA TRP A 86 20.15 -11.47 24.49
C TRP A 86 20.44 -12.48 25.61
N GLN A 87 19.81 -12.34 26.78
CA GLN A 87 20.01 -13.20 27.96
C GLN A 87 21.48 -13.25 28.43
N GLN A 88 22.22 -12.16 28.23
CA GLN A 88 23.62 -12.00 28.60
C GLN A 88 23.98 -10.52 28.75
N PRO A 89 25.05 -10.18 29.49
CA PRO A 89 25.49 -8.80 29.65
C PRO A 89 25.85 -8.13 28.32
N LEU A 90 25.64 -6.82 28.21
CA LEU A 90 25.92 -6.06 27.00
C LEU A 90 27.37 -6.23 26.52
N GLU A 91 28.30 -6.24 27.47
CA GLU A 91 29.75 -6.31 27.22
C GLU A 91 30.20 -7.65 26.64
N SER A 92 29.39 -8.71 26.78
CA SER A 92 29.69 -9.99 26.13
C SER A 92 29.29 -10.01 24.65
N VAL A 93 28.51 -9.01 24.20
CA VAL A 93 28.02 -8.89 22.82
C VAL A 93 28.70 -7.76 22.08
N LEU A 94 28.90 -6.62 22.75
CA LEU A 94 29.41 -5.38 22.15
C LEU A 94 30.61 -4.85 22.94
N ASP A 95 31.63 -4.41 22.21
CA ASP A 95 32.74 -3.63 22.78
C ASP A 95 32.31 -2.19 23.09
N ASP A 96 31.38 -1.64 22.29
CA ASP A 96 30.89 -0.26 22.41
C ASP A 96 29.53 -0.08 21.71
N ILE A 97 28.75 0.90 22.16
CA ILE A 97 27.45 1.29 21.59
C ILE A 97 27.19 2.80 21.78
N ASP A 98 26.87 3.47 20.67
CA ASP A 98 26.58 4.90 20.63
C ASP A 98 25.14 5.20 21.08
N GLU A 99 24.91 6.41 21.59
CA GLU A 99 23.56 6.97 21.73
C GLU A 99 22.84 7.05 20.37
N SER A 100 21.52 6.83 20.35
CA SER A 100 20.78 6.87 19.09
C SER A 100 20.56 8.31 18.62
N PHE A 101 20.96 8.59 17.38
CA PHE A 101 20.75 9.89 16.73
C PHE A 101 19.34 10.05 16.13
N SER A 102 18.56 8.97 15.99
CA SER A 102 17.26 9.00 15.29
C SER A 102 16.26 8.01 15.88
N ALA A 103 15.10 8.53 16.30
CA ALA A 103 13.95 7.69 16.55
C ALA A 103 13.35 7.18 15.23
N ALA A 104 13.00 5.91 15.17
CA ALA A 104 12.18 5.31 14.13
C ALA A 104 10.71 5.23 14.59
N SER A 105 9.82 4.77 13.71
CA SER A 105 8.38 4.72 13.96
C SER A 105 7.96 3.80 15.12
N LEU A 106 8.67 2.68 15.33
CA LEU A 106 8.40 1.68 16.37
C LEU A 106 9.57 1.42 17.33
N GLY A 107 10.71 2.08 17.10
CA GLY A 107 11.95 1.82 17.83
C GLY A 107 13.02 2.89 17.62
N GLN A 108 14.27 2.54 17.86
CA GLN A 108 15.44 3.38 17.57
C GLN A 108 16.63 2.54 17.11
N VAL A 109 17.57 3.17 16.41
CA VAL A 109 18.75 2.49 15.88
C VAL A 109 20.00 3.02 16.57
N HIS A 110 20.84 2.12 17.05
CA HIS A 110 22.15 2.41 17.63
C HIS A 110 23.26 1.92 16.72
N LYS A 111 24.38 2.64 16.71
CA LYS A 111 25.63 2.15 16.13
C LYS A 111 26.40 1.42 17.23
N GLY A 112 26.85 0.20 16.95
CA GLY A 112 27.62 -0.59 17.91
C GLY A 112 28.81 -1.27 17.26
N ARG A 113 29.71 -1.79 18.09
CA ARG A 113 30.84 -2.62 17.66
C ARG A 113 30.72 -3.99 18.31
N LEU A 114 30.65 -5.05 17.51
CA LEU A 114 30.58 -6.42 18.01
C LEU A 114 31.85 -6.77 18.78
N SER A 115 31.67 -7.43 19.92
CA SER A 115 32.79 -7.82 20.79
C SER A 115 33.76 -8.76 20.09
N THR A 116 35.04 -8.63 20.40
CA THR A 116 36.05 -9.54 19.87
C THR A 116 35.96 -10.96 20.42
N ASP A 117 35.31 -11.10 21.58
CA ASP A 117 35.18 -12.38 22.31
C ASP A 117 33.81 -13.04 22.06
N ALA A 118 32.93 -12.39 21.29
CA ALA A 118 31.60 -12.88 20.93
C ALA A 118 31.66 -13.99 19.85
N GLY A 119 32.08 -15.20 20.25
CA GLY A 119 31.85 -16.44 19.49
C GLY A 119 32.19 -16.40 17.99
N GLN A 120 31.36 -17.05 17.15
CA GLN A 120 31.59 -17.24 15.71
C GLN A 120 31.42 -15.96 14.84
N HIS A 121 31.22 -14.79 15.45
CA HIS A 121 31.10 -13.53 14.71
C HIS A 121 32.48 -13.05 14.31
N THR A 122 32.61 -12.36 13.17
CA THR A 122 33.90 -11.74 12.82
C THR A 122 34.16 -10.60 13.82
N PRO A 123 35.18 -10.70 14.70
CA PRO A 123 35.48 -9.72 15.75
C PRO A 123 35.53 -8.27 15.25
N GLY A 124 35.02 -7.32 16.02
CA GLY A 124 35.24 -5.88 15.82
C GLY A 124 34.47 -5.23 14.66
N ARG A 125 33.46 -5.90 14.09
CA ARG A 125 32.58 -5.34 13.06
C ARG A 125 31.65 -4.26 13.62
N THR A 126 31.44 -3.20 12.86
CA THR A 126 30.47 -2.14 13.19
C THR A 126 29.07 -2.52 12.68
N VAL A 127 28.07 -2.40 13.55
CA VAL A 127 26.71 -2.86 13.32
C VAL A 127 25.68 -1.77 13.63
N ALA A 128 24.55 -1.82 12.94
CA ALA A 128 23.33 -1.12 13.26
C ALA A 128 22.42 -2.04 14.08
N ILE A 129 22.01 -1.57 15.27
CA ILE A 129 21.19 -2.31 16.23
C ILE A 129 19.85 -1.58 16.35
N LYS A 130 18.82 -2.10 15.68
CA LYS A 130 17.45 -1.58 15.73
C LYS A 130 16.72 -2.25 16.89
N VAL A 131 16.26 -1.47 17.87
CA VAL A 131 15.60 -1.94 19.09
C VAL A 131 14.18 -1.38 19.15
N GLN A 132 13.19 -2.24 19.37
CA GLN A 132 11.81 -1.81 19.60
C GLN A 132 11.66 -1.13 20.97
N TYR A 133 10.75 -0.16 21.07
CA TYR A 133 10.37 0.36 22.38
C TYR A 133 9.56 -0.70 23.15
N PRO A 134 9.82 -0.94 24.46
CA PRO A 134 9.15 -1.99 25.24
C PRO A 134 7.61 -1.98 25.18
N ASP A 135 7.01 -0.78 25.14
CA ASP A 135 5.55 -0.60 25.20
C ASP A 135 4.85 -0.52 23.83
N ILE A 136 5.58 -0.72 22.72
CA ILE A 136 5.02 -0.44 21.39
C ILE A 136 3.97 -1.48 20.98
N ARG A 137 4.22 -2.77 21.24
CA ARG A 137 3.35 -3.86 20.77
C ARG A 137 1.92 -3.81 21.36
N PRO A 138 1.73 -3.63 22.69
CA PRO A 138 0.39 -3.46 23.27
C PRO A 138 -0.30 -2.17 22.82
N ALA A 139 0.46 -1.09 22.59
CA ALA A 139 -0.08 0.18 22.13
C ALA A 139 -0.66 0.07 20.71
N ILE A 140 0.07 -0.59 19.80
CA ILE A 140 -0.33 -0.78 18.39
C ILE A 140 -1.56 -1.69 18.29
N ALA A 141 -1.58 -2.82 19.03
CA ALA A 141 -2.74 -3.72 19.06
C ALA A 141 -4.03 -3.01 19.55
N SER A 142 -3.90 -2.12 20.54
CA SER A 142 -5.02 -1.33 21.04
C SER A 142 -5.47 -0.22 20.08
N GLU A 143 -4.63 0.24 19.17
CA GLU A 143 -4.97 1.29 18.21
C GLU A 143 -5.60 0.71 16.93
N LEU A 144 -5.15 -0.46 16.47
CA LEU A 144 -5.78 -1.22 15.38
C LEU A 144 -7.24 -1.59 15.70
N SER A 145 -7.50 -2.03 16.94
CA SER A 145 -8.86 -2.37 17.38
C SER A 145 -9.81 -1.17 17.37
N ILE A 146 -9.30 0.04 17.63
CA ILE A 146 -10.10 1.27 17.59
C ILE A 146 -10.32 1.73 16.14
N ALA A 147 -9.32 1.58 15.26
CA ALA A 147 -9.44 1.93 13.84
C ALA A 147 -10.49 1.07 13.12
N GLY A 148 -10.58 -0.23 13.43
CA GLY A 148 -11.61 -1.13 12.90
C GLY A 148 -13.05 -0.79 13.33
N MET A 149 -13.24 0.12 14.29
CA MET A 149 -14.56 0.58 14.75
C MET A 149 -15.02 1.89 14.07
N MET A 150 -14.25 2.44 13.11
CA MET A 150 -14.61 3.70 12.47
C MET A 150 -15.76 3.53 11.45
N PRO A 151 -16.76 4.43 11.46
CA PRO A 151 -17.89 4.34 10.54
C PRO A 151 -17.47 4.60 9.09
N LYS A 152 -17.93 3.73 8.17
CA LYS A 152 -17.75 3.87 6.71
C LYS A 152 -18.42 5.17 6.22
N ALA A 153 -17.66 6.11 5.65
CA ALA A 153 -18.17 7.41 5.20
C ALA A 153 -17.70 7.81 3.80
N GLY A 154 -18.55 8.52 3.04
CA GLY A 154 -18.20 9.13 1.76
C GLY A 154 -18.31 8.18 0.54
N PRO A 155 -17.53 8.38 -0.54
CA PRO A 155 -17.62 7.61 -1.79
C PRO A 155 -17.40 6.10 -1.59
N VAL A 156 -16.74 5.72 -0.49
CA VAL A 156 -16.57 4.34 -0.03
C VAL A 156 -17.88 3.55 -0.02
N LYS A 157 -18.95 4.12 0.56
CA LYS A 157 -20.25 3.44 0.64
C LYS A 157 -20.99 3.41 -0.71
N ARG A 158 -20.70 4.37 -1.59
CA ARG A 158 -21.37 4.52 -2.90
C ARG A 158 -20.84 3.53 -3.93
N TRP A 159 -19.55 3.20 -3.86
CA TRP A 159 -18.85 2.41 -4.88
C TRP A 159 -18.40 1.03 -4.39
N ASP A 160 -18.88 0.62 -3.21
CA ASP A 160 -18.62 -0.69 -2.62
C ASP A 160 -17.12 -1.01 -2.54
N PHE A 161 -16.39 -0.16 -1.81
CA PHE A 161 -14.98 -0.40 -1.50
C PHE A 161 -14.85 -1.46 -0.40
N ASP A 162 -13.97 -2.44 -0.62
CA ASP A 162 -13.61 -3.48 0.37
C ASP A 162 -12.74 -2.92 1.50
N LEU A 163 -13.31 -2.05 2.33
CA LEU A 163 -12.60 -1.46 3.46
C LEU A 163 -12.11 -2.50 4.47
N ASP A 164 -12.84 -3.60 4.61
CA ASP A 164 -12.50 -4.62 5.61
C ASP A 164 -11.23 -5.34 5.15
N GLY A 165 -11.09 -5.63 3.85
CA GLY A 165 -9.84 -6.07 3.23
C GLY A 165 -8.70 -5.07 3.37
N TYR A 166 -8.93 -3.77 3.10
CA TYR A 166 -7.90 -2.74 3.32
C TYR A 166 -7.44 -2.68 4.79
N HIS A 167 -8.38 -2.78 5.75
CA HIS A 167 -8.07 -2.82 7.17
C HIS A 167 -7.28 -4.07 7.55
N ALA A 168 -7.64 -5.23 7.01
CA ALA A 168 -6.93 -6.49 7.23
C ALA A 168 -5.48 -6.37 6.70
N THR A 169 -5.28 -5.96 5.45
CA THR A 169 -3.96 -5.79 4.84
C THR A 169 -3.10 -4.79 5.62
N LEU A 170 -3.64 -3.65 6.05
CA LEU A 170 -2.91 -2.68 6.87
C LEU A 170 -2.56 -3.24 8.24
N SER A 171 -3.46 -4.00 8.86
CA SER A 171 -3.23 -4.62 10.17
C SER A 171 -2.15 -5.68 10.09
N GLU A 172 -2.18 -6.55 9.07
CA GLU A 172 -1.16 -7.56 8.81
C GLU A 172 0.20 -6.91 8.59
N THR A 173 0.29 -5.91 7.71
CA THR A 173 1.54 -5.17 7.46
C THR A 173 2.11 -4.57 8.75
N LEU A 174 1.26 -3.99 9.60
CA LEU A 174 1.66 -3.41 10.87
C LEU A 174 2.12 -4.44 11.91
N LEU A 175 1.53 -5.64 11.90
CA LEU A 175 1.92 -6.75 12.76
C LEU A 175 3.25 -7.36 12.31
N ASP A 176 3.49 -7.47 11.01
CA ASP A 176 4.76 -7.94 10.46
C ASP A 176 5.90 -6.99 10.82
N GLU A 177 5.66 -5.67 10.77
CA GLU A 177 6.64 -4.67 11.19
C GLU A 177 6.94 -4.68 12.72
N LEU A 178 6.12 -5.35 13.54
CA LEU A 178 6.39 -5.57 14.95
C LEU A 178 7.21 -6.83 15.22
N ASN A 179 7.53 -7.62 14.20
CA ASN A 179 8.30 -8.84 14.33
C ASN A 179 9.65 -8.71 13.61
N TYR A 180 10.69 -8.34 14.34
CA TYR A 180 12.03 -8.17 13.75
C TYR A 180 12.67 -9.47 13.26
N LEU A 181 12.18 -10.65 13.71
CA LEU A 181 12.60 -11.92 13.10
C LEU A 181 12.02 -12.08 11.69
N HIS A 182 10.81 -11.57 11.43
CA HIS A 182 10.24 -11.57 10.08
C HIS A 182 11.06 -10.65 9.17
N GLU A 183 11.34 -9.42 9.60
CA GLU A 183 12.20 -8.47 8.87
C GLU A 183 13.59 -9.08 8.58
N MET A 184 14.22 -9.72 9.56
CA MET A 184 15.51 -10.42 9.39
C MET A 184 15.43 -11.50 8.30
N GLN A 185 14.39 -12.35 8.34
CA GLN A 185 14.21 -13.43 7.37
C GLN A 185 14.03 -12.89 5.96
N GLN A 186 13.21 -11.85 5.79
CA GLN A 186 12.99 -11.20 4.50
C GLN A 186 14.28 -10.56 3.96
N GLN A 187 15.01 -9.82 4.80
CA GLN A 187 16.29 -9.22 4.43
C GLN A 187 17.32 -10.28 4.02
N ASN A 188 17.43 -11.38 4.79
CA ASN A 188 18.38 -12.44 4.50
C ASN A 188 18.06 -13.15 3.19
N TYR A 189 16.78 -13.42 2.93
CA TYR A 189 16.34 -13.98 1.66
C TYR A 189 16.64 -13.03 0.50
N PHE A 190 16.27 -11.76 0.64
CA PHE A 190 16.50 -10.76 -0.40
C PHE A 190 17.99 -10.57 -0.71
N TYR A 191 18.85 -10.54 0.33
CA TYR A 191 20.32 -10.48 0.21
C TYR A 191 20.90 -11.57 -0.69
N HIS A 192 20.34 -12.78 -0.64
CA HIS A 192 20.82 -13.92 -1.45
C HIS A 192 20.12 -14.06 -2.79
N ALA A 193 18.90 -13.56 -2.92
CA ALA A 193 18.05 -13.84 -4.08
C ALA A 193 18.11 -12.76 -5.17
N ILE A 194 18.51 -11.52 -4.84
CA ILE A 194 18.60 -10.43 -5.82
C ILE A 194 20.05 -10.17 -6.25
N ASP A 195 20.25 -9.90 -7.54
CA ASP A 195 21.56 -9.57 -8.10
C ASP A 195 21.43 -8.36 -9.04
N VAL A 196 21.55 -7.16 -8.45
CA VAL A 196 21.44 -5.88 -9.17
C VAL A 196 22.74 -5.12 -9.01
N PRO A 197 23.45 -4.79 -10.10
CA PRO A 197 24.64 -3.95 -10.04
C PRO A 197 24.36 -2.60 -9.35
N GLY A 198 25.19 -2.29 -8.36
CA GLY A 198 25.06 -1.07 -7.55
C GLY A 198 24.08 -1.18 -6.38
N LEU A 199 23.29 -2.25 -6.26
CA LEU A 199 22.48 -2.50 -5.06
C LEU A 199 23.36 -3.12 -3.97
N ARG A 200 23.23 -2.60 -2.75
CA ARG A 200 23.82 -3.19 -1.54
C ARG A 200 22.72 -3.49 -0.53
N VAL A 201 22.61 -4.75 -0.16
CA VAL A 201 21.78 -5.19 0.97
C VAL A 201 22.72 -5.37 2.16
N PRO A 202 22.51 -4.69 3.30
CA PRO A 202 23.38 -4.87 4.46
C PRO A 202 23.35 -6.32 4.94
N ARG A 203 24.49 -6.86 5.34
CA ARG A 203 24.55 -8.20 5.93
C ARG A 203 23.79 -8.22 7.25
N ILE A 204 22.93 -9.21 7.46
CA ILE A 204 22.24 -9.43 8.74
C ILE A 204 23.07 -10.36 9.65
N TYR A 205 22.89 -10.24 10.97
CA TYR A 205 23.48 -11.10 12.00
C TYR A 205 22.36 -11.88 12.74
N PRO A 206 21.85 -12.98 12.16
CA PRO A 206 20.66 -13.67 12.66
C PRO A 206 20.74 -14.10 14.13
N GLU A 207 21.92 -14.56 14.56
CA GLU A 207 22.29 -14.90 15.94
C GLU A 207 21.97 -13.83 17.00
N LEU A 208 22.01 -12.55 16.63
CA LEU A 208 21.81 -11.40 17.52
C LEU A 208 20.43 -10.78 17.32
N CYS A 209 19.64 -11.31 16.38
CA CYS A 209 18.28 -10.85 16.12
C CYS A 209 17.28 -11.59 17.02
N THR A 210 16.35 -10.84 17.57
CA THR A 210 15.22 -11.36 18.35
C THR A 210 13.91 -10.79 17.80
N GLY A 211 12.77 -11.09 18.43
CA GLY A 211 11.50 -10.45 18.05
C GLY A 211 11.50 -8.93 18.19
N GLN A 212 12.42 -8.37 19.01
CA GLN A 212 12.48 -6.94 19.34
C GLN A 212 13.82 -6.28 18.98
N ILE A 213 14.82 -7.06 18.56
CA ILE A 213 16.15 -6.58 18.16
C ILE A 213 16.47 -7.07 16.75
N LEU A 214 16.89 -6.16 15.87
CA LEU A 214 17.44 -6.48 14.56
C LEU A 214 18.87 -5.93 14.46
N VAL A 215 19.83 -6.80 14.15
CA VAL A 215 21.25 -6.44 14.03
C VAL A 215 21.72 -6.67 12.60
N GLN A 216 22.21 -5.61 11.97
CA GLN A 216 22.72 -5.63 10.60
C GLN A 216 24.03 -4.85 10.47
N GLU A 217 24.71 -4.99 9.34
CA GLU A 217 25.89 -4.22 9.00
C GLU A 217 25.61 -2.71 9.07
N TRP A 218 26.49 -1.96 9.74
CA TRP A 218 26.41 -0.51 9.72
C TRP A 218 26.91 0.02 8.37
N ILE A 219 26.12 0.88 7.73
CA ILE A 219 26.47 1.50 6.45
C ILE A 219 26.58 3.01 6.61
N ASP A 220 27.76 3.55 6.34
CA ASP A 220 27.98 4.99 6.23
C ASP A 220 27.61 5.44 4.81
N GLY A 221 26.48 6.13 4.68
CA GLY A 221 25.96 6.60 3.39
C GLY A 221 25.24 7.94 3.51
N LYS A 222 24.94 8.53 2.35
CA LYS A 222 24.24 9.80 2.21
C LYS A 222 22.76 9.59 1.95
N ARG A 223 21.93 10.57 2.34
CA ARG A 223 20.49 10.55 2.04
C ARG A 223 20.24 10.90 0.57
N LEU A 224 19.06 10.55 0.05
CA LEU A 224 18.67 10.83 -1.34
C LEU A 224 18.86 12.30 -1.73
N ALA A 225 18.48 13.25 -0.86
CA ALA A 225 18.63 14.68 -1.11
C ALA A 225 20.10 15.13 -1.23
N GLU A 226 21.02 14.48 -0.52
CA GLU A 226 22.45 14.73 -0.66
C GLU A 226 22.97 14.09 -1.96
N ALA A 227 22.56 12.86 -2.26
CA ALA A 227 22.92 12.16 -3.50
C ALA A 227 22.45 12.89 -4.76
N ALA A 228 21.32 13.61 -4.67
CA ALA A 228 20.81 14.48 -5.73
C ALA A 228 21.78 15.62 -6.10
N THR A 229 22.76 15.95 -5.25
CA THR A 229 23.77 16.98 -5.54
C THR A 229 25.03 16.43 -6.23
N TRP A 230 25.13 15.11 -6.41
CA TRP A 230 26.29 14.47 -7.03
C TRP A 230 26.33 14.69 -8.56
N PRO A 231 27.47 14.40 -9.23
CA PRO A 231 27.58 14.52 -10.68
C PRO A 231 26.50 13.72 -11.42
N VAL A 232 26.00 14.28 -12.53
CA VAL A 232 24.85 13.73 -13.29
C VAL A 232 25.04 12.25 -13.66
N GLN A 233 26.25 11.84 -14.03
CA GLN A 233 26.55 10.44 -14.38
C GLN A 233 26.38 9.49 -13.18
N VAL A 234 26.76 9.92 -11.98
CA VAL A 234 26.59 9.17 -10.73
C VAL A 234 25.11 9.07 -10.38
N ARG A 235 24.38 10.20 -10.44
CA ARG A 235 22.92 10.21 -10.17
C ARG A 235 22.16 9.29 -11.13
N ARG A 236 22.57 9.27 -12.41
CA ARG A 236 21.98 8.40 -13.43
C ARG A 236 22.19 6.92 -13.09
N LYS A 237 23.40 6.51 -12.74
CA LYS A 237 23.69 5.12 -12.30
C LYS A 237 22.85 4.72 -11.09
N LEU A 238 22.68 5.61 -10.12
CA LEU A 238 21.82 5.36 -8.96
C LEU A 238 20.35 5.20 -9.36
N ALA A 239 19.85 6.04 -10.27
CA ALA A 239 18.50 5.90 -10.80
C ALA A 239 18.30 4.57 -11.55
N GLU A 240 19.31 4.15 -12.33
CA GLU A 240 19.34 2.85 -13.01
C GLU A 240 19.27 1.71 -11.98
N THR A 241 20.09 1.75 -10.92
CA THR A 241 20.06 0.76 -9.82
C THR A 241 18.70 0.73 -9.12
N ILE A 242 18.10 1.87 -8.79
CA ILE A 242 16.76 1.95 -8.17
C ILE A 242 15.73 1.23 -9.07
N MET A 243 15.73 1.55 -10.36
CA MET A 243 14.76 1.01 -11.31
C MET A 243 14.98 -0.49 -11.58
N GLN A 244 16.23 -0.93 -11.76
CA GLN A 244 16.56 -2.36 -11.92
C GLN A 244 16.18 -3.17 -10.68
N THR A 245 16.43 -2.61 -9.49
CA THR A 245 16.02 -3.24 -8.23
C THR A 245 14.52 -3.46 -8.21
N LEU A 246 13.72 -2.47 -8.62
CA LEU A 246 12.27 -2.64 -8.70
C LEU A 246 11.87 -3.69 -9.74
N TRP A 247 12.41 -3.65 -10.96
CA TRP A 247 12.01 -4.58 -12.02
C TRP A 247 12.37 -6.02 -11.72
N GLN A 248 13.59 -6.29 -11.23
CA GLN A 248 14.00 -7.64 -10.86
C GLN A 248 13.22 -8.15 -9.65
N SER A 249 13.07 -7.33 -8.59
CA SER A 249 12.32 -7.72 -7.40
C SER A 249 10.84 -8.00 -7.72
N LEU A 250 10.25 -7.18 -8.59
CA LEU A 250 8.88 -7.37 -9.06
C LEU A 250 8.79 -8.59 -9.94
N PHE A 251 9.33 -8.58 -11.15
CA PHE A 251 8.98 -9.56 -12.19
C PHE A 251 9.75 -10.88 -12.09
N GLU A 252 10.96 -10.92 -11.53
CA GLU A 252 11.72 -12.17 -11.36
C GLU A 252 11.47 -12.77 -9.97
N LEU A 253 11.85 -12.05 -8.91
CA LEU A 253 11.80 -12.56 -7.54
C LEU A 253 10.37 -12.69 -7.02
N GLY A 254 9.53 -11.68 -7.25
CA GLY A 254 8.17 -11.61 -6.73
C GLY A 254 8.08 -11.20 -5.28
N LEU A 255 9.15 -10.58 -4.76
CA LEU A 255 9.22 -10.04 -3.42
C LEU A 255 9.77 -8.61 -3.53
N VAL A 256 8.91 -7.62 -3.33
CA VAL A 256 9.21 -6.21 -3.61
C VAL A 256 9.25 -5.42 -2.32
N HIS A 257 10.15 -4.44 -2.25
CA HIS A 257 10.17 -3.48 -1.14
C HIS A 257 8.91 -2.61 -1.17
N GLY A 258 8.08 -2.70 -0.14
CA GLY A 258 6.75 -2.09 -0.06
C GLY A 258 6.70 -0.66 0.48
N ASP A 259 7.81 -0.16 1.04
CA ASP A 259 7.88 1.18 1.60
C ASP A 259 8.92 2.06 0.90
N PRO A 260 8.55 2.79 -0.16
CA PRO A 260 9.50 3.56 -0.96
C PRO A 260 9.99 4.85 -0.28
N HIS A 261 9.80 5.00 1.03
CA HIS A 261 10.23 6.17 1.77
C HIS A 261 11.73 6.41 1.58
N PRO A 262 12.18 7.62 1.17
CA PRO A 262 13.60 7.90 0.92
C PRO A 262 14.53 7.67 2.14
N GLY A 263 13.97 7.61 3.35
CA GLY A 263 14.69 7.26 4.57
C GLY A 263 15.15 5.79 4.64
N ASN A 264 14.57 4.91 3.83
CA ASN A 264 14.95 3.50 3.73
C ASN A 264 16.09 3.31 2.70
N LEU A 265 16.58 4.38 2.09
CA LEU A 265 17.70 4.35 1.16
C LEU A 265 18.89 5.14 1.72
N LEU A 266 20.08 4.58 1.58
CA LEU A 266 21.33 5.29 1.68
C LEU A 266 22.09 5.17 0.36
N PHE A 267 22.95 6.14 0.09
CA PHE A 267 23.76 6.17 -1.12
C PHE A 267 25.22 6.29 -0.75
N CYS A 268 26.05 5.41 -1.31
CA CYS A 268 27.51 5.48 -1.16
C CYS A 268 28.10 6.05 -2.44
N TYR A 269 28.84 7.16 -2.30
CA TYR A 269 29.44 7.85 -3.43
C TYR A 269 30.63 7.06 -3.97
N ASP A 270 30.65 6.88 -5.27
CA ASP A 270 31.82 6.49 -6.06
C ASP A 270 31.63 7.01 -7.49
N GLU A 271 32.71 7.39 -8.17
CA GLU A 271 32.63 7.93 -9.54
C GLU A 271 32.26 6.86 -10.57
N ILE A 272 32.69 5.61 -10.33
CA ILE A 272 32.59 4.51 -11.27
C ILE A 272 31.43 3.58 -10.91
N SER A 273 31.31 3.20 -9.65
CA SER A 273 30.32 2.24 -9.14
C SER A 273 29.64 2.77 -7.87
N PRO A 274 28.84 3.84 -7.96
CA PRO A 274 28.07 4.31 -6.81
C PRO A 274 27.07 3.23 -6.39
N GLN A 275 26.79 3.16 -5.09
CA GLN A 275 25.90 2.14 -4.54
C GLN A 275 24.65 2.76 -3.95
N MET A 276 23.50 2.12 -4.22
CA MET A 276 22.27 2.30 -3.45
C MET A 276 22.20 1.20 -2.40
N VAL A 277 21.99 1.59 -1.16
CA VAL A 277 21.83 0.70 -0.02
C VAL A 277 20.36 0.69 0.37
N LEU A 278 19.72 -0.47 0.29
CA LEU A 278 18.33 -0.64 0.72
C LEU A 278 18.29 -1.11 2.17
N LEU A 279 17.65 -0.29 3.01
CA LEU A 279 17.43 -0.52 4.44
C LEU A 279 15.96 -0.88 4.70
N ASP A 280 15.72 -1.43 5.89
CA ASP A 280 14.39 -1.75 6.44
C ASP A 280 13.58 -2.70 5.55
N TYR A 281 13.53 -3.96 5.93
CA TYR A 281 12.80 -5.01 5.20
C TYR A 281 11.51 -5.39 5.93
N GLY A 282 11.00 -4.52 6.82
CA GLY A 282 9.79 -4.76 7.59
C GLY A 282 8.52 -4.74 6.74
N CYS A 283 8.55 -4.09 5.57
CA CYS A 283 7.46 -4.07 4.61
C CYS A 283 7.92 -4.65 3.27
N MET A 284 7.88 -5.97 3.13
CA MET A 284 8.13 -6.68 1.87
C MET A 284 6.82 -7.27 1.33
N VAL A 285 6.53 -7.02 0.07
CA VAL A 285 5.28 -7.41 -0.59
C VAL A 285 5.55 -8.59 -1.49
N SER A 286 4.96 -9.74 -1.16
CA SER A 286 4.98 -10.92 -2.02
C SER A 286 3.90 -10.81 -3.09
N ILE A 287 4.29 -10.86 -4.36
CA ILE A 287 3.37 -10.76 -5.49
C ILE A 287 3.43 -12.09 -6.26
N PRO A 288 2.33 -12.88 -6.29
CA PRO A 288 2.28 -14.17 -6.97
C PRO A 288 2.66 -14.07 -8.46
N LYS A 289 3.34 -15.10 -8.97
CA LYS A 289 3.81 -15.15 -10.37
C LYS A 289 2.70 -14.84 -11.37
N HIS A 290 1.48 -15.36 -11.18
CA HIS A 290 0.37 -15.11 -12.10
C HIS A 290 0.01 -13.61 -12.22
N ARG A 291 -0.06 -12.86 -11.12
CA ARG A 291 -0.33 -11.40 -11.14
C ARG A 291 0.80 -10.64 -11.82
N ARG A 292 2.05 -11.01 -11.53
CA ARG A 292 3.23 -10.38 -12.12
C ARG A 292 3.30 -10.60 -13.62
N MET A 293 2.98 -11.81 -14.09
CA MET A 293 2.97 -12.13 -15.51
C MET A 293 1.77 -11.47 -16.22
N ALA A 294 0.63 -11.31 -15.55
CA ALA A 294 -0.48 -10.50 -16.05
C ALA A 294 -0.07 -9.02 -16.23
N LEU A 295 0.62 -8.44 -15.23
CA LEU A 295 1.17 -7.08 -15.34
C LEU A 295 2.18 -6.94 -16.48
N LEU A 296 3.10 -7.90 -16.59
CA LEU A 296 4.13 -7.87 -17.63
C LEU A 296 3.50 -8.05 -19.01
N ASN A 297 2.52 -8.95 -19.16
CA ASN A 297 1.74 -9.11 -20.39
C ASN A 297 1.04 -7.80 -20.79
N LEU A 298 0.43 -7.10 -19.83
CA LEU A 298 -0.21 -5.80 -20.06
C LEU A 298 0.80 -4.75 -20.59
N ILE A 299 1.96 -4.64 -19.95
CA ILE A 299 3.05 -3.77 -20.41
C ILE A 299 3.50 -4.15 -21.82
N GLN A 300 3.71 -5.45 -22.09
CA GLN A 300 4.14 -5.95 -23.40
C GLN A 300 3.09 -5.71 -24.49
N GLY A 301 1.79 -5.82 -24.16
CA GLY A 301 0.68 -5.52 -25.06
C GLY A 301 0.63 -4.04 -25.43
N VAL A 302 0.80 -3.14 -24.44
CA VAL A 302 0.88 -1.68 -24.68
C VAL A 302 2.10 -1.33 -25.54
N ARG A 303 3.21 -2.07 -25.41
CA ARG A 303 4.41 -1.95 -26.26
C ARG A 303 4.25 -2.56 -27.66
N GLY A 304 3.09 -3.13 -27.99
CA GLY A 304 2.81 -3.77 -29.28
C GLY A 304 3.54 -5.09 -29.52
N LYS A 305 4.04 -5.75 -28.46
CA LYS A 305 4.73 -7.05 -28.56
C LYS A 305 3.77 -8.24 -28.59
N THR A 306 2.54 -8.04 -28.12
CA THR A 306 1.43 -9.02 -28.17
C THR A 306 0.11 -8.27 -28.36
N GLY A 307 -0.98 -8.99 -28.59
CA GLY A 307 -2.32 -8.40 -28.60
C GLY A 307 -2.65 -7.78 -27.25
N LEU A 308 -3.13 -6.54 -27.23
CA LEU A 308 -3.55 -5.88 -26.00
C LEU A 308 -4.93 -6.41 -25.59
N ASN A 309 -4.98 -7.11 -24.45
CA ASN A 309 -6.23 -7.51 -23.79
C ASN A 309 -6.20 -7.04 -22.34
N SER A 310 -6.49 -5.76 -22.14
CA SER A 310 -6.34 -5.15 -20.81
C SER A 310 -7.34 -5.68 -19.80
N PHE A 311 -8.54 -6.08 -20.24
CA PHE A 311 -9.55 -6.65 -19.35
C PHE A 311 -9.03 -7.92 -18.67
N ASP A 312 -8.55 -8.90 -19.44
CA ASP A 312 -8.06 -10.15 -18.90
C ASP A 312 -6.82 -9.94 -18.01
N ALA A 313 -5.92 -9.03 -18.41
CA ALA A 313 -4.75 -8.71 -17.62
C ALA A 313 -5.09 -8.02 -16.28
N PHE A 314 -6.08 -7.10 -16.25
CA PHE A 314 -6.56 -6.51 -15.00
C PHE A 314 -7.25 -7.55 -14.11
N VAL A 315 -8.03 -8.47 -14.67
CA VAL A 315 -8.61 -9.59 -13.90
C VAL A 315 -7.49 -10.49 -13.35
N GLY A 316 -6.48 -10.81 -14.15
CA GLY A 316 -5.30 -11.57 -13.73
C GLY A 316 -4.45 -10.87 -12.67
N LEU A 317 -4.55 -9.54 -12.58
CA LEU A 317 -3.98 -8.71 -11.51
C LEU A 317 -4.80 -8.74 -10.21
N GLY A 318 -5.97 -9.40 -10.22
CA GLY A 318 -6.88 -9.54 -9.08
C GLY A 318 -8.03 -8.52 -9.07
N PHE A 319 -8.28 -7.81 -10.17
CA PHE A 319 -9.43 -6.90 -10.24
C PHE A 319 -10.74 -7.68 -10.39
N ASP A 320 -11.80 -7.16 -9.77
CA ASP A 320 -13.16 -7.70 -9.91
C ASP A 320 -13.67 -7.53 -11.36
N ALA A 321 -13.87 -8.67 -12.04
CA ALA A 321 -14.32 -8.71 -13.42
C ALA A 321 -15.69 -8.06 -13.64
N GLN A 322 -16.61 -8.18 -12.67
CA GLN A 322 -17.95 -7.61 -12.77
C GLN A 322 -17.92 -6.09 -12.65
N LYS A 323 -17.09 -5.55 -11.74
CA LYS A 323 -16.88 -4.11 -11.60
C LYS A 323 -16.13 -3.52 -12.80
N LEU A 324 -15.28 -4.30 -13.47
CA LEU A 324 -14.57 -3.87 -14.69
C LEU A 324 -15.42 -3.88 -15.95
N GLN A 325 -16.43 -4.75 -16.06
CA GLN A 325 -17.21 -4.89 -17.30
C GLN A 325 -17.79 -3.58 -17.85
N PRO A 326 -18.41 -2.70 -17.03
CA PRO A 326 -18.97 -1.43 -17.53
C PRO A 326 -17.94 -0.48 -18.14
N ILE A 327 -16.66 -0.62 -17.77
CA ILE A 327 -15.56 0.23 -18.25
C ILE A 327 -14.62 -0.50 -19.20
N ARG A 328 -14.96 -1.73 -19.64
CA ARG A 328 -14.11 -2.58 -20.50
C ARG A 328 -13.58 -1.85 -21.73
N GLY A 329 -14.42 -1.06 -22.40
CA GLY A 329 -14.03 -0.31 -23.60
C GLY A 329 -13.00 0.80 -23.37
N GLN A 330 -12.76 1.21 -22.12
CA GLN A 330 -11.79 2.24 -21.76
C GLN A 330 -10.48 1.64 -21.21
N LEU A 331 -10.44 0.33 -20.91
CA LEU A 331 -9.31 -0.30 -20.21
C LEU A 331 -8.02 -0.31 -21.04
N ASP A 332 -8.11 -0.47 -22.36
CA ASP A 332 -6.94 -0.41 -23.23
C ASP A 332 -6.30 0.97 -23.26
N GLU A 333 -7.12 2.02 -23.29
CA GLU A 333 -6.61 3.39 -23.26
C GLU A 333 -6.05 3.73 -21.87
N LEU A 334 -6.70 3.26 -20.80
CA LEU A 334 -6.14 3.34 -19.46
C LEU A 334 -4.76 2.67 -19.38
N ALA A 335 -4.61 1.46 -19.92
CA ALA A 335 -3.34 0.75 -19.91
C ALA A 335 -2.25 1.54 -20.66
N ARG A 336 -2.57 2.14 -21.81
CA ARG A 336 -1.63 3.01 -22.53
C ARG A 336 -1.20 4.22 -21.71
N ILE A 337 -2.12 4.86 -20.99
CA ILE A 337 -1.82 5.98 -20.10
C ILE A 337 -0.93 5.54 -18.92
N LEU A 338 -1.26 4.40 -18.28
CA LEU A 338 -0.54 3.86 -17.11
C LEU A 338 0.84 3.30 -17.44
N PHE A 339 1.07 2.85 -18.68
CA PHE A 339 2.34 2.26 -19.09
C PHE A 339 3.04 3.05 -20.20
N GLN A 340 2.62 4.29 -20.41
CA GLN A 340 3.23 5.22 -21.36
C GLN A 340 4.77 5.26 -21.29
N PRO A 341 5.42 5.30 -20.10
CA PRO A 341 6.88 5.34 -20.02
C PRO A 341 7.56 4.13 -20.68
N PHE A 342 6.90 2.96 -20.71
CA PHE A 342 7.42 1.72 -21.29
C PHE A 342 7.29 1.66 -22.82
N VAL A 343 6.50 2.55 -23.43
CA VAL A 343 6.32 2.61 -24.88
C VAL A 343 7.46 3.35 -25.55
N TYR A 344 8.02 4.37 -24.89
CA TYR A 344 9.10 5.15 -25.45
C TYR A 344 10.44 4.39 -25.40
N HIS A 345 11.14 4.38 -26.52
CA HIS A 345 12.54 3.94 -26.64
C HIS A 345 13.50 5.13 -26.49
N ALA A 346 13.23 5.99 -25.52
CA ALA A 346 14.02 7.17 -25.20
C ALA A 346 13.88 7.51 -23.71
N PRO A 347 14.81 8.30 -23.13
CA PRO A 347 14.67 8.76 -21.76
C PRO A 347 13.33 9.48 -21.52
N PHE A 348 12.56 8.98 -20.55
CA PHE A 348 11.25 9.51 -20.20
C PHE A 348 11.34 10.46 -19.01
N ASP A 349 10.78 11.66 -19.16
CA ASP A 349 10.64 12.62 -18.06
C ASP A 349 9.30 12.43 -17.35
N THR A 350 9.35 11.88 -16.13
CA THR A 350 8.16 11.55 -15.34
C THR A 350 7.30 12.77 -15.00
N ARG A 351 7.89 13.98 -15.00
CA ARG A 351 7.18 15.24 -14.74
C ARG A 351 6.18 15.58 -15.84
N THR A 352 6.41 15.06 -17.05
CA THR A 352 5.53 15.25 -18.21
C THR A 352 4.38 14.25 -18.27
N TRP A 353 4.41 13.20 -17.44
CA TRP A 353 3.46 12.09 -17.51
C TRP A 353 2.01 12.49 -17.14
N GLN A 354 1.85 13.46 -16.23
CA GLN A 354 0.54 14.02 -15.80
C GLN A 354 -0.54 12.95 -15.57
N LEU A 355 -0.16 11.82 -14.96
CA LEU A 355 -0.97 10.60 -14.91
C LEU A 355 -2.37 10.82 -14.32
N SER A 356 -2.47 11.57 -13.22
CA SER A 356 -3.77 11.84 -12.57
C SER A 356 -4.72 12.63 -13.47
N ASP A 357 -4.21 13.54 -14.30
CA ASP A 357 -5.03 14.38 -15.18
C ASP A 357 -5.52 13.57 -16.37
N HIS A 358 -4.66 12.76 -16.98
CA HIS A 358 -5.02 11.83 -18.06
C HIS A 358 -6.05 10.78 -17.60
N VAL A 359 -5.84 10.14 -16.44
CA VAL A 359 -6.81 9.18 -15.87
C VAL A 359 -8.13 9.88 -15.51
N GLY A 360 -8.06 11.12 -15.00
CA GLY A 360 -9.24 11.92 -14.69
C GLY A 360 -10.06 12.28 -15.93
N ALA A 361 -9.40 12.65 -17.02
CA ALA A 361 -10.02 12.97 -18.29
C ALA A 361 -10.67 11.75 -18.95
N LEU A 362 -10.05 10.57 -18.82
CA LEU A 362 -10.59 9.32 -19.37
C LEU A 362 -11.87 8.87 -18.65
N PHE A 363 -11.84 8.80 -17.31
CA PHE A 363 -12.91 8.16 -16.55
C PHE A 363 -13.94 9.10 -15.91
N GLY A 364 -13.62 10.38 -15.71
CA GLY A 364 -14.45 11.28 -14.90
C GLY A 364 -14.78 10.67 -13.53
N ASP A 365 -16.08 10.49 -13.24
CA ASP A 365 -16.54 9.86 -12.00
C ASP A 365 -16.41 8.32 -12.00
N GLN A 366 -16.28 7.66 -13.16
CA GLN A 366 -16.11 6.19 -13.26
C GLN A 366 -14.76 5.70 -12.73
N ARG A 367 -13.82 6.61 -12.44
CA ARG A 367 -12.53 6.25 -11.82
C ARG A 367 -12.69 5.56 -10.47
N TRP A 368 -13.80 5.85 -9.79
CA TRP A 368 -14.13 5.22 -8.52
C TRP A 368 -14.54 3.77 -8.68
N LEU A 369 -15.16 3.41 -9.81
CA LEU A 369 -15.49 2.03 -10.16
C LEU A 369 -14.22 1.22 -10.46
N PHE A 370 -13.28 1.78 -11.22
CA PHE A 370 -11.97 1.14 -11.45
C PHE A 370 -11.22 0.91 -10.12
N ARG A 371 -11.22 1.92 -9.24
CA ARG A 371 -10.56 1.83 -7.92
C ARG A 371 -11.24 0.85 -6.97
N SER A 372 -12.56 0.70 -7.03
CA SER A 372 -13.27 -0.27 -6.18
C SER A 372 -13.22 -1.69 -6.74
N ALA A 373 -12.90 -1.86 -8.03
CA ALA A 373 -12.60 -3.16 -8.62
C ALA A 373 -11.21 -3.68 -8.22
N ALA A 374 -10.27 -2.81 -7.82
CA ALA A 374 -8.92 -3.20 -7.47
C ALA A 374 -8.89 -4.02 -6.16
N PRO A 375 -8.03 -5.06 -6.07
CA PRO A 375 -7.85 -5.80 -4.83
C PRO A 375 -7.21 -4.88 -3.78
N PRO A 376 -7.49 -5.08 -2.48
CA PRO A 376 -7.00 -4.21 -1.42
C PRO A 376 -5.49 -4.00 -1.46
N ASP A 377 -4.71 -5.06 -1.65
CA ASP A 377 -3.25 -5.01 -1.64
C ASP A 377 -2.62 -4.22 -2.81
N LEU A 378 -3.38 -3.89 -3.87
CA LEU A 378 -2.87 -3.13 -5.01
C LEU A 378 -2.36 -1.73 -4.62
N PHE A 379 -2.87 -1.14 -3.52
CA PHE A 379 -2.37 0.17 -3.07
C PHE A 379 -0.87 0.13 -2.77
N LEU A 380 -0.34 -1.01 -2.31
CA LEU A 380 1.08 -1.19 -2.04
C LEU A 380 1.88 -1.10 -3.34
N VAL A 381 1.45 -1.79 -4.39
CA VAL A 381 2.08 -1.72 -5.72
C VAL A 381 2.06 -0.30 -6.26
N VAL A 382 0.92 0.40 -6.18
CA VAL A 382 0.81 1.81 -6.61
C VAL A 382 1.79 2.70 -5.85
N ARG A 383 1.92 2.52 -4.52
CA ARG A 383 2.88 3.27 -3.71
C ARG A 383 4.31 3.04 -4.18
N ILE A 384 4.69 1.80 -4.46
CA ILE A 384 6.03 1.44 -4.94
C ILE A 384 6.37 2.20 -6.23
N PHE A 385 5.46 2.23 -7.20
CA PHE A 385 5.65 2.98 -8.46
C PHE A 385 5.71 4.50 -8.23
N GLN A 386 4.87 5.07 -7.37
CA GLN A 386 4.95 6.49 -7.00
C GLN A 386 6.29 6.82 -6.34
N GLY A 387 6.77 5.90 -5.51
CA GLY A 387 8.08 5.93 -4.89
C GLY A 387 9.22 6.03 -5.89
N LEU A 388 9.24 5.11 -6.85
CA LEU A 388 10.20 5.11 -7.97
C LEU A 388 10.21 6.47 -8.67
N VAL A 389 9.03 6.97 -9.06
CA VAL A 389 8.89 8.26 -9.76
C VAL A 389 9.49 9.39 -8.92
N SER A 390 9.10 9.49 -7.64
CA SER A 390 9.61 10.53 -6.74
C SER A 390 11.13 10.48 -6.55
N GLN A 391 11.70 9.27 -6.47
CA GLN A 391 13.14 9.08 -6.29
C GLN A 391 13.92 9.50 -7.55
N ILE A 392 13.43 9.13 -8.74
CA ILE A 392 14.03 9.54 -10.04
C ILE A 392 13.95 11.05 -10.23
N GLU A 393 12.81 11.66 -9.89
CA GLU A 393 12.63 13.11 -9.95
C GLU A 393 13.54 13.86 -8.99
N CYS A 394 13.77 13.31 -7.80
CA CYS A 394 14.69 13.87 -6.82
C CYS A 394 16.14 13.81 -7.29
N LEU A 395 16.55 12.71 -7.94
CA LEU A 395 17.87 12.60 -8.55
C LEU A 395 18.04 13.47 -9.80
N ASP A 396 16.94 14.04 -10.31
CA ASP A 396 16.90 14.87 -11.50
C ASP A 396 17.56 14.17 -12.70
N THR A 397 17.00 13.00 -13.04
CA THR A 397 17.46 12.16 -14.14
C THR A 397 16.28 11.62 -14.94
N THR A 398 16.55 11.19 -16.18
CA THR A 398 15.59 10.50 -17.04
C THR A 398 16.19 9.20 -17.54
N LEU A 399 15.36 8.15 -17.63
CA LEU A 399 15.76 6.80 -18.02
C LEU A 399 14.83 6.27 -19.11
N CYS A 400 15.33 5.36 -19.94
CA CYS A 400 14.54 4.66 -20.94
C CYS A 400 13.89 3.43 -20.28
N TRP A 401 12.63 3.53 -19.85
CA TRP A 401 12.01 2.47 -19.03
C TRP A 401 11.89 1.14 -19.79
N SER A 402 11.68 1.20 -21.11
CA SER A 402 11.63 0.03 -21.98
C SER A 402 12.95 -0.75 -21.97
N ASP A 403 14.08 -0.05 -22.17
CA ASP A 403 15.42 -0.66 -22.13
C ASP A 403 15.74 -1.19 -20.73
N MET A 404 15.38 -0.44 -19.68
CA MET A 404 15.61 -0.86 -18.30
C MET A 404 14.82 -2.13 -17.95
N LEU A 405 13.59 -2.25 -18.45
CA LEU A 405 12.77 -3.46 -18.26
C LEU A 405 13.40 -4.65 -18.99
N GLU A 406 13.83 -4.49 -20.24
CA GLU A 406 14.45 -5.59 -21.01
C GLU A 406 15.80 -6.03 -20.42
N GLN A 407 16.57 -5.10 -19.85
CA GLN A 407 17.83 -5.42 -19.17
C GLN A 407 17.62 -6.14 -17.85
N ALA A 408 16.54 -5.81 -17.13
CA ALA A 408 16.27 -6.38 -15.82
C ALA A 408 15.72 -7.82 -15.90
N LEU A 409 15.08 -8.20 -16.99
CA LEU A 409 14.32 -9.45 -17.07
C LEU A 409 15.01 -10.53 -17.90
N SER A 410 14.87 -11.77 -17.43
CA SER A 410 15.27 -12.96 -18.16
C SER A 410 14.42 -13.15 -19.42
N ARG A 411 15.01 -13.78 -20.44
CA ARG A 411 14.28 -14.16 -21.65
C ARG A 411 13.10 -15.07 -21.34
N GLU A 412 13.23 -15.94 -20.34
CA GLU A 412 12.16 -16.84 -19.92
C GLU A 412 10.93 -16.06 -19.43
N SER A 413 11.11 -15.08 -18.53
CA SER A 413 10.03 -14.26 -18.00
C SER A 413 9.37 -13.40 -19.09
N LEU A 414 10.17 -12.82 -19.99
CA LEU A 414 9.66 -12.08 -21.15
C LEU A 414 8.83 -12.99 -22.07
N ASP A 415 9.34 -14.15 -22.47
CA ASP A 415 8.63 -15.09 -23.35
C ASP A 415 7.39 -15.70 -22.70
N TYR A 416 7.44 -15.98 -21.40
CA TYR A 416 6.30 -16.44 -20.63
C TYR A 416 5.19 -15.38 -20.64
N SER A 417 5.53 -14.10 -20.39
CA SER A 417 4.54 -13.02 -20.39
C SER A 417 3.84 -12.82 -21.73
N LEU A 418 4.53 -13.04 -22.86
CA LEU A 418 3.94 -12.92 -24.19
C LEU A 418 2.87 -14.00 -24.47
N ARG A 419 3.01 -15.17 -23.84
CA ARG A 419 2.09 -16.31 -23.94
C ARG A 419 1.09 -16.37 -22.78
N TRP A 420 1.19 -15.46 -21.82
CA TRP A 420 0.30 -15.44 -20.67
C TRP A 420 -1.15 -15.28 -21.12
N GLN A 421 -2.03 -16.05 -20.50
CA GLN A 421 -3.47 -16.01 -20.68
C GLN A 421 -4.12 -16.10 -19.31
N LEU A 422 -5.30 -15.51 -19.18
CA LEU A 422 -6.09 -15.63 -17.97
C LEU A 422 -6.55 -17.08 -17.81
N ASP A 423 -6.27 -17.67 -16.66
CA ASP A 423 -6.80 -18.98 -16.31
C ASP A 423 -8.30 -18.85 -16.05
N GLU A 424 -9.14 -19.47 -16.89
CA GLU A 424 -10.61 -19.41 -16.74
C GLU A 424 -11.07 -19.94 -15.38
N SER A 425 -10.30 -20.81 -14.73
CA SER A 425 -10.59 -21.29 -13.37
C SER A 425 -10.41 -20.20 -12.30
N ALA A 426 -9.60 -19.17 -12.57
CA ALA A 426 -9.44 -18.00 -11.71
C ALA A 426 -10.63 -17.02 -11.82
N ILE A 427 -11.49 -17.18 -12.84
CA ILE A 427 -12.73 -16.41 -13.04
C ILE A 427 -13.89 -17.02 -12.22
N ALA A 428 -13.63 -17.97 -11.32
CA ALA A 428 -14.64 -18.54 -10.43
C ALA A 428 -15.12 -17.54 -9.34
N SER A 429 -15.57 -16.34 -9.73
CA SER A 429 -16.80 -15.81 -9.15
C SER A 429 -17.90 -16.79 -9.52
N ALA A 430 -18.69 -17.24 -8.55
CA ALA A 430 -19.87 -18.07 -8.82
C ALA A 430 -20.59 -17.52 -10.06
N PRO A 431 -20.92 -18.36 -11.07
CA PRO A 431 -21.55 -17.87 -12.29
C PRO A 431 -22.75 -17.03 -11.89
N LEU A 432 -22.77 -15.77 -12.33
CA LEU A 432 -23.92 -14.92 -12.11
C LEU A 432 -25.15 -15.65 -12.65
N PRO A 433 -26.26 -15.69 -11.91
CA PRO A 433 -27.48 -16.31 -12.38
C PRO A 433 -27.88 -15.64 -13.70
N ALA A 434 -28.13 -16.44 -14.74
CA ALA A 434 -28.56 -15.93 -16.04
C ALA A 434 -29.82 -15.09 -15.88
N GLY A 435 -29.99 -14.02 -16.66
CA GLY A 435 -31.20 -13.20 -16.59
C GLY A 435 -31.18 -12.01 -17.52
N SER A 436 -32.35 -11.46 -17.84
CA SER A 436 -32.48 -10.31 -18.74
C SER A 436 -32.33 -8.94 -18.05
N ALA A 437 -32.38 -8.87 -16.73
CA ALA A 437 -32.20 -7.62 -15.99
C ALA A 437 -30.73 -7.21 -15.96
N THR A 438 -30.48 -5.91 -16.16
CA THR A 438 -29.13 -5.34 -16.13
C THR A 438 -28.91 -4.46 -14.91
N THR A 439 -29.99 -3.94 -14.34
CA THR A 439 -29.96 -2.89 -13.33
C THR A 439 -30.80 -3.27 -12.12
N LEU A 440 -30.25 -3.04 -10.92
CA LEU A 440 -31.00 -3.02 -9.67
C LEU A 440 -31.34 -1.56 -9.33
N ARG A 441 -32.62 -1.26 -9.20
CA ARG A 441 -33.14 0.04 -8.80
C ARG A 441 -33.58 0.00 -7.35
N VAL A 442 -33.21 1.04 -6.60
CA VAL A 442 -33.67 1.27 -5.23
C VAL A 442 -34.26 2.68 -5.17
N GLN A 443 -35.55 2.78 -4.89
CA GLN A 443 -36.27 4.03 -4.70
C GLN A 443 -36.68 4.17 -3.23
N ILE A 444 -36.42 5.35 -2.67
CA ILE A 444 -36.81 5.69 -1.31
C ILE A 444 -37.62 6.99 -1.35
N ALA A 445 -38.92 6.91 -1.11
CA ALA A 445 -39.83 8.06 -1.11
C ALA A 445 -40.26 8.44 0.31
N ARG A 446 -40.49 9.74 0.54
CA ARG A 446 -41.09 10.29 1.76
C ARG A 446 -42.35 11.08 1.41
N PRO A 447 -43.34 11.20 2.30
CA PRO A 447 -44.41 12.16 2.16
C PRO A 447 -43.82 13.56 1.91
N ASN A 448 -44.24 14.21 0.82
CA ASN A 448 -43.87 15.58 0.44
C ASN A 448 -42.40 15.85 0.04
N ASN A 449 -41.64 14.82 -0.36
CA ASN A 449 -40.27 15.01 -0.86
C ASN A 449 -40.03 14.28 -2.18
N THR A 450 -39.09 14.76 -3.01
CA THR A 450 -38.66 14.03 -4.21
C THR A 450 -38.07 12.68 -3.84
N PRO A 451 -38.47 11.57 -4.52
CA PRO A 451 -37.89 10.26 -4.29
C PRO A 451 -36.38 10.25 -4.52
N MET A 452 -35.66 9.49 -3.70
CA MET A 452 -34.24 9.24 -3.92
C MET A 452 -34.11 7.93 -4.69
N ASP A 453 -33.56 7.99 -5.90
CA ASP A 453 -33.31 6.83 -6.76
C ASP A 453 -31.83 6.47 -6.75
N ILE A 454 -31.54 5.20 -6.56
CA ILE A 454 -30.20 4.60 -6.61
C ILE A 454 -30.24 3.51 -7.69
N SER A 455 -29.18 3.42 -8.48
CA SER A 455 -29.04 2.42 -9.54
C SER A 455 -27.72 1.67 -9.36
N LEU A 456 -27.81 0.35 -9.33
CA LEU A 456 -26.72 -0.61 -9.16
C LEU A 456 -26.83 -1.67 -10.27
N THR A 457 -25.87 -2.59 -10.35
CA THR A 457 -25.97 -3.72 -11.29
C THR A 457 -27.00 -4.74 -10.78
N ALA A 458 -27.64 -5.49 -11.70
CA ALA A 458 -28.57 -6.55 -11.30
C ALA A 458 -27.93 -7.59 -10.36
N ALA A 459 -26.62 -7.87 -10.55
CA ALA A 459 -25.83 -8.75 -9.69
C ALA A 459 -25.80 -8.31 -8.22
N SER A 460 -25.86 -7.01 -7.93
CA SER A 460 -25.91 -6.49 -6.56
C SER A 460 -27.14 -7.00 -5.77
N ALA A 461 -28.17 -7.50 -6.45
CA ALA A 461 -29.35 -8.08 -5.80
C ALA A 461 -29.04 -9.39 -5.05
N LEU A 462 -27.96 -10.09 -5.40
CA LEU A 462 -27.52 -11.32 -4.71
C LEU A 462 -26.98 -11.06 -3.31
N GLU A 463 -26.66 -9.80 -2.99
CA GLU A 463 -26.13 -9.37 -1.69
C GLU A 463 -26.99 -8.27 -1.05
N LEU A 464 -28.31 -8.30 -1.28
CA LEU A 464 -29.26 -7.30 -0.73
C LEU A 464 -29.09 -7.04 0.77
N HIS A 465 -28.73 -8.05 1.54
CA HIS A 465 -28.47 -7.94 2.97
C HIS A 465 -27.28 -7.05 3.31
N SER A 466 -26.24 -7.02 2.47
CA SER A 466 -25.03 -6.20 2.65
C SER A 466 -25.24 -4.75 2.20
N LEU A 467 -26.18 -4.51 1.29
CA LEU A 467 -26.51 -3.17 0.77
C LEU A 467 -27.29 -2.32 1.78
N LEU A 468 -27.99 -2.95 2.72
CA LEU A 468 -28.84 -2.29 3.70
C LEU A 468 -28.02 -1.84 4.93
N PRO A 469 -28.27 -0.64 5.47
CA PRO A 469 -27.66 -0.20 6.73
C PRO A 469 -27.87 -1.22 7.86
N ALA A 470 -26.86 -1.45 8.71
CA ALA A 470 -26.93 -2.47 9.76
C ALA A 470 -28.08 -2.26 10.77
N ASP A 471 -28.49 -1.01 10.99
CA ASP A 471 -29.64 -0.61 11.81
C ASP A 471 -31.00 -0.96 11.18
N MET A 472 -31.05 -1.16 9.86
CA MET A 472 -32.25 -1.59 9.13
C MET A 472 -32.47 -3.10 9.21
N LEU A 473 -31.42 -3.92 9.38
CA LEU A 473 -31.52 -5.39 9.33
C LEU A 473 -32.47 -5.97 10.40
N PRO A 474 -32.43 -5.55 11.69
CA PRO A 474 -33.39 -6.02 12.69
C PRO A 474 -34.82 -5.58 12.38
N ARG A 475 -34.99 -4.41 11.75
CA ARG A 475 -36.29 -3.81 11.42
C ARG A 475 -36.95 -4.49 10.23
N ILE A 476 -36.15 -4.87 9.23
CA ILE A 476 -36.60 -5.66 8.07
C ILE A 476 -36.96 -7.09 8.48
N ARG A 477 -36.17 -7.70 9.39
CA ARG A 477 -36.53 -8.98 10.00
C ARG A 477 -37.87 -8.92 10.75
N ALA A 478 -38.15 -7.81 11.44
CA ALA A 478 -39.43 -7.60 12.13
C ALA A 478 -40.63 -7.46 11.17
N LEU A 479 -40.39 -7.15 9.89
CA LEU A 479 -41.39 -7.14 8.83
C LEU A 479 -41.57 -8.52 8.16
N ASN A 480 -40.95 -9.59 8.69
CA ASN A 480 -40.91 -10.94 8.12
C ASN A 480 -40.32 -11.02 6.70
N ILE A 481 -39.45 -10.07 6.33
CA ILE A 481 -38.73 -10.08 5.06
C ILE A 481 -37.40 -10.81 5.25
N ASP A 482 -37.23 -11.94 4.57
CA ASP A 482 -35.97 -12.70 4.56
C ASP A 482 -35.13 -12.34 3.32
N LEU A 483 -34.15 -11.47 3.53
CA LEU A 483 -33.22 -11.02 2.48
C LEU A 483 -32.33 -12.16 1.94
N HIS A 484 -32.02 -13.16 2.77
CA HIS A 484 -31.24 -14.32 2.33
C HIS A 484 -32.10 -15.27 1.48
N ALA A 485 -33.40 -15.36 1.74
CA ALA A 485 -34.32 -16.11 0.87
C ALA A 485 -34.44 -15.46 -0.52
N ILE A 486 -34.56 -14.13 -0.59
CA ILE A 486 -34.58 -13.40 -1.88
C ILE A 486 -33.28 -13.65 -2.67
N SER A 487 -32.14 -13.56 -1.98
CA SER A 487 -30.82 -13.80 -2.61
C SER A 487 -30.71 -15.23 -3.17
N ARG A 488 -31.20 -16.25 -2.43
CA ARG A 488 -31.25 -17.65 -2.91
C ARG A 488 -32.19 -17.82 -4.09
N GLN A 489 -33.36 -17.18 -4.08
CA GLN A 489 -34.29 -17.24 -5.20
C GLN A 489 -33.70 -16.64 -6.48
N LEU A 490 -32.94 -15.56 -6.37
CA LEU A 490 -32.23 -14.97 -7.51
C LEU A 490 -31.12 -15.86 -8.02
N GLN A 491 -30.46 -16.62 -7.13
CA GLN A 491 -29.46 -17.62 -7.51
C GLN A 491 -30.07 -18.79 -8.29
N GLU A 492 -31.27 -19.22 -7.91
CA GLU A 492 -31.96 -20.35 -8.53
C GLU A 492 -32.70 -19.96 -9.82
N ASN A 493 -33.38 -18.81 -9.83
CA ASN A 493 -34.29 -18.41 -10.89
C ASN A 493 -33.70 -17.43 -11.90
N GLY A 494 -32.51 -16.91 -11.64
CA GLY A 494 -31.90 -15.91 -12.51
C GLY A 494 -32.23 -14.46 -12.14
N LEU A 495 -31.52 -13.54 -12.78
CA LEU A 495 -31.70 -12.09 -12.61
C LEU A 495 -32.72 -11.55 -13.63
N GLU A 496 -33.99 -11.92 -13.48
CA GLU A 496 -35.07 -11.40 -14.32
C GLU A 496 -35.68 -10.10 -13.77
N PRO A 497 -36.24 -9.21 -14.63
CA PRO A 497 -36.93 -8.00 -14.18
C PRO A 497 -38.09 -8.32 -13.24
N GLN A 498 -37.96 -7.90 -11.98
CA GLN A 498 -38.93 -8.21 -10.92
C GLN A 498 -38.78 -7.26 -9.74
N THR A 499 -39.84 -7.05 -8.97
CA THR A 499 -39.75 -6.30 -7.70
C THR A 499 -39.30 -7.23 -6.57
N LEU A 500 -38.20 -6.87 -5.91
CA LEU A 500 -37.58 -7.65 -4.84
C LEU A 500 -38.09 -7.25 -3.46
N LEU A 501 -38.26 -5.94 -3.23
CA LEU A 501 -38.75 -5.40 -1.97
C LEU A 501 -39.70 -4.24 -2.24
N ASP A 502 -40.80 -4.20 -1.51
CA ASP A 502 -41.73 -3.07 -1.52
C ASP A 502 -42.39 -2.94 -0.15
N PHE A 503 -41.97 -1.96 0.66
CA PHE A 503 -42.45 -1.80 2.03
C PHE A 503 -42.32 -0.37 2.56
N THR A 504 -43.08 -0.07 3.62
CA THR A 504 -43.03 1.22 4.31
C THR A 504 -42.48 1.07 5.73
N LEU A 505 -41.50 1.91 6.10
CA LEU A 505 -40.93 1.96 7.43
C LEU A 505 -40.67 3.41 7.85
N GLU A 506 -41.17 3.82 9.02
CA GLU A 506 -40.96 5.16 9.62
C GLU A 506 -41.18 6.30 8.61
N GLU A 507 -42.36 6.30 7.96
CA GLU A 507 -42.78 7.30 6.96
C GLU A 507 -41.93 7.33 5.68
N ARG A 508 -41.17 6.27 5.39
CA ARG A 508 -40.44 6.11 4.12
C ARG A 508 -40.93 4.87 3.39
N HIS A 509 -41.22 5.03 2.10
CA HIS A 509 -41.55 3.95 1.19
C HIS A 509 -40.28 3.49 0.47
N TYR A 510 -39.95 2.21 0.58
CA TYR A 510 -38.77 1.59 -0.03
C TYR A 510 -39.25 0.64 -1.11
N ARG A 511 -38.78 0.86 -2.34
CA ARG A 511 -39.03 -0.04 -3.47
C ARG A 511 -37.71 -0.45 -4.11
N VAL A 512 -37.48 -1.75 -4.24
CA VAL A 512 -36.28 -2.34 -4.83
C VAL A 512 -36.69 -3.31 -5.92
N TRP A 513 -36.20 -3.12 -7.15
CA TRP A 513 -36.55 -3.97 -8.29
C TRP A 513 -35.40 -4.13 -9.28
N LEU A 514 -35.44 -5.23 -10.04
CA LEU A 514 -34.59 -5.50 -11.19
C LEU A 514 -35.29 -5.02 -12.46
N GLU A 515 -34.54 -4.38 -13.37
CA GLU A 515 -34.99 -4.00 -14.72
C GLU A 515 -33.91 -4.18 -15.81
#